data_AF-A0A7V8IVL8-F1
#
_entry.id   AF-A0A7V8IVL8-F1
#
_cell.length_a   1.000
_cell.length_b   1.000
_cell.length_c   1.000
_cell.angle_alpha   90.00
_cell.angle_beta   90.00
_cell.angle_gamma   90.00
#
_symmetry.space_group_name_H-M   'P 1'
#
loop_
_entity.id
_entity.type
_entity.pdbx_description
1 polymer ?
#
loop_
_entity_poly.entity_id
_entity_poly.type
_entity_poly.pdbx_seq_one_letter_code
_entity_poly.pdbx_strand_id
1 'polypeptide(L)'
;MPPPERERLFDGKTGAIGRADIRAERPREADLLADVDRQLAALGFRPVGDLVCARFPDILGRGYARAAGDTWGGLFFGLIETSFDFVTQWDAAALLTTLNARGTGDEPRKSLYVSRLPHLGFAKLGELLEQHAARRETLTARFGAPIAVKPTLQAFAEAVDRGIARQLGKE
;
A
#
# COMPACT_ATOMS: atom_id res chain seq x y z
N MET A 1 -19.22 23.01 2.36
CA MET A 1 -19.97 21.87 2.94
C MET A 1 -18.92 20.93 3.53
N PRO A 2 -18.98 20.59 4.83
CA PRO A 2 -18.05 19.62 5.39
C PRO A 2 -18.23 18.26 4.69
N PRO A 3 -17.16 17.48 4.51
CA PRO A 3 -17.30 16.14 3.96
C PRO A 3 -18.23 15.30 4.84
N PRO A 4 -19.03 14.38 4.26
CA PRO A 4 -19.86 13.47 5.04
C PRO A 4 -19.01 12.69 6.06
N GLU A 5 -19.60 12.40 7.22
CA GLU A 5 -18.93 11.65 8.28
C GLU A 5 -18.61 10.24 7.77
N ARG A 6 -17.32 9.94 7.59
CA ARG A 6 -16.85 8.65 7.09
C ARG A 6 -16.88 7.61 8.21
N GLU A 7 -17.26 6.37 7.87
CA GLU A 7 -17.18 5.24 8.82
C GLU A 7 -15.72 5.07 9.28
N ARG A 8 -15.49 5.18 10.58
CA ARG A 8 -14.17 5.05 11.18
C ARG A 8 -13.78 3.58 11.29
N LEU A 9 -12.61 3.22 10.77
CA LEU A 9 -12.08 1.86 10.81
C LEU A 9 -11.08 1.68 11.96
N PHE A 10 -10.20 2.66 12.13
CA PHE A 10 -9.03 2.51 12.99
C PHE A 10 -8.55 3.88 13.50
N ASP A 11 -8.29 4.00 14.81
CA ASP A 11 -7.62 5.16 15.39
C ASP A 11 -6.13 4.82 15.57
N GLY A 12 -5.33 5.21 14.57
CA GLY A 12 -3.91 4.88 14.49
C GLY A 12 -2.99 5.90 15.14
N LYS A 13 -1.69 5.56 15.23
CA LYS A 13 -0.65 6.46 15.75
C LYS A 13 -0.49 7.73 14.92
N THR A 14 -0.81 7.66 13.63
CA THR A 14 -0.63 8.77 12.68
C THR A 14 -1.92 9.57 12.46
N GLY A 15 -3.06 9.04 12.87
CA GLY A 15 -4.37 9.67 12.80
C GLY A 15 -5.48 8.63 12.60
N ALA A 16 -6.73 9.09 12.65
CA ALA A 16 -7.88 8.26 12.33
C ALA A 16 -7.85 7.84 10.84
N ILE A 17 -8.17 6.58 10.58
CA ILE A 17 -8.37 6.01 9.25
C ILE A 17 -9.85 5.65 9.11
N GLY A 18 -10.47 6.13 8.03
CA GLY A 18 -11.87 5.86 7.70
C GLY A 18 -11.99 5.07 6.41
N ARG A 19 -13.15 4.42 6.23
CA ARG A 19 -13.55 3.82 4.95
C ARG A 19 -13.80 4.93 3.93
N ALA A 20 -13.44 4.66 2.68
CA ALA A 20 -13.72 5.51 1.54
C ALA A 20 -14.48 4.73 0.46
N ASP A 21 -14.94 5.44 -0.58
CA ASP A 21 -15.35 4.85 -1.84
C ASP A 21 -14.65 5.60 -2.98
N ILE A 22 -13.56 5.02 -3.49
CA ILE A 22 -12.76 5.68 -4.53
C ILE A 22 -13.58 5.86 -5.82
N ARG A 23 -14.52 4.95 -6.13
CA ARG A 23 -15.33 5.07 -7.35
C ARG A 23 -16.27 6.26 -7.26
N ALA A 24 -16.83 6.53 -6.09
CA ALA A 24 -17.67 7.69 -5.84
C ALA A 24 -16.87 8.99 -5.76
N GLU A 25 -15.72 8.97 -5.08
CA GLU A 25 -14.93 10.18 -4.79
C GLU A 25 -13.98 10.58 -5.94
N ARG A 26 -13.54 9.64 -6.77
CA ARG A 26 -12.59 9.83 -7.88
C ARG A 26 -13.10 9.19 -9.18
N PRO A 27 -14.26 9.60 -9.72
CA PRO A 27 -14.85 8.97 -10.91
C PRO A 27 -13.97 9.08 -12.17
N ARG A 28 -13.09 10.09 -12.23
CA ARG A 28 -12.13 10.25 -13.33
C ARG A 28 -11.06 9.15 -13.37
N GLU A 29 -10.85 8.47 -12.25
CA GLU A 29 -9.85 7.41 -12.10
C GLU A 29 -10.44 6.01 -12.28
N ALA A 30 -11.72 5.91 -12.66
CA ALA A 30 -12.44 4.64 -12.73
C ALA A 30 -11.79 3.64 -13.70
N ASP A 31 -11.29 4.11 -14.85
CA ASP A 31 -10.65 3.25 -15.85
C ASP A 31 -9.31 2.69 -15.35
N LEU A 32 -8.50 3.54 -14.70
CA LEU A 32 -7.24 3.11 -14.09
C LEU A 32 -7.50 2.11 -12.97
N LEU A 33 -8.49 2.38 -12.11
CA LEU A 33 -8.88 1.48 -11.03
C LEU A 33 -9.33 0.12 -11.56
N ALA A 34 -10.14 0.10 -12.62
CA ALA A 34 -10.60 -1.14 -13.26
C ALA A 34 -9.44 -1.92 -13.89
N ASP A 35 -8.48 -1.23 -14.51
CA ASP A 35 -7.28 -1.86 -15.08
C ASP A 35 -6.39 -2.48 -13.99
N VAL A 36 -6.13 -1.75 -12.90
CA VAL A 36 -5.37 -2.27 -11.75
C VAL A 36 -6.09 -3.45 -11.10
N ASP A 37 -7.40 -3.35 -10.85
CA ASP A 37 -8.22 -4.44 -10.31
C ASP A 37 -8.08 -5.71 -11.17
N ARG A 38 -8.15 -5.56 -12.50
CA ARG A 38 -8.02 -6.68 -13.45
C ARG A 38 -6.62 -7.30 -13.42
N GLN A 39 -5.57 -6.48 -13.49
CA GLN A 39 -4.19 -6.98 -13.46
C GLN A 39 -3.89 -7.72 -12.15
N LEU A 40 -4.30 -7.15 -11.02
CA LEU A 40 -4.10 -7.76 -9.71
C LEU A 40 -4.92 -9.04 -9.51
N ALA A 41 -6.13 -9.10 -10.03
CA ALA A 41 -6.93 -10.32 -10.05
C ALA A 41 -6.21 -11.46 -10.79
N ALA A 42 -5.58 -11.17 -11.93
CA ALA A 42 -4.78 -12.14 -12.68
C ALA A 42 -3.54 -12.63 -11.89
N LEU A 43 -3.01 -11.79 -10.99
CA LEU A 43 -1.91 -12.12 -10.07
C LEU A 43 -2.40 -12.77 -8.76
N GLY A 44 -3.70 -13.06 -8.62
CA GLY A 44 -4.31 -13.72 -7.47
C GLY A 44 -4.58 -12.81 -6.27
N PHE A 45 -4.46 -11.49 -6.44
CA PHE A 45 -4.86 -10.50 -5.45
C PHE A 45 -6.36 -10.19 -5.55
N ARG A 46 -6.94 -9.76 -4.44
CA ARG A 46 -8.32 -9.27 -4.37
C ARG A 46 -8.35 -7.95 -3.61
N PRO A 47 -9.22 -7.00 -3.99
CA PRO A 47 -9.38 -5.76 -3.23
C PRO A 47 -9.92 -6.10 -1.83
N VAL A 48 -9.36 -5.47 -0.80
CA VAL A 48 -9.85 -5.57 0.59
C VAL A 48 -10.70 -4.37 0.99
N GLY A 49 -10.65 -3.28 0.22
CA GLY A 49 -11.47 -2.08 0.39
C GLY A 49 -10.67 -0.79 0.21
N ASP A 50 -11.37 0.32 0.41
CA ASP A 50 -10.85 1.67 0.21
C ASP A 50 -10.80 2.41 1.55
N LEU A 51 -9.74 3.18 1.76
CA LEU A 51 -9.50 3.95 2.98
C LEU A 51 -9.03 5.36 2.69
N VAL A 52 -9.09 6.18 3.73
CA VAL A 52 -8.53 7.53 3.78
C VAL A 52 -8.01 7.82 5.17
N CYS A 53 -6.84 8.43 5.25
CA CYS A 53 -6.26 8.87 6.52
C CYS A 53 -6.68 10.33 6.79
N ALA A 54 -7.21 10.62 7.98
CA ALA A 54 -7.63 11.97 8.36
C ALA A 54 -6.46 12.97 8.34
N ARG A 55 -5.21 12.51 8.56
CA ARG A 55 -4.00 13.33 8.43
C ARG A 55 -3.70 13.73 6.99
N PHE A 56 -4.12 12.91 6.03
CA PHE A 56 -3.90 13.11 4.59
C PHE A 56 -5.22 12.93 3.84
N PRO A 57 -6.20 13.83 4.06
CA PRO A 57 -7.59 13.63 3.63
C PRO A 57 -7.75 13.61 2.10
N ASP A 58 -6.78 14.12 1.36
CA ASP A 58 -6.77 14.13 -0.09
C ASP A 58 -6.19 12.86 -0.73
N ILE A 59 -5.60 11.97 0.08
CA ILE A 59 -5.02 10.70 -0.36
C ILE A 59 -6.02 9.57 -0.05
N LEU A 60 -6.57 8.99 -1.10
CA LEU A 60 -7.39 7.77 -0.99
C LEU A 60 -6.54 6.56 -1.34
N GLY A 61 -6.67 5.48 -0.58
CA GLY A 61 -5.94 4.23 -0.80
C GLY A 61 -6.89 3.06 -1.02
N ARG A 62 -6.65 2.23 -2.03
CA ARG A 62 -7.24 0.89 -2.17
C ARG A 62 -6.22 -0.16 -1.79
N GLY A 63 -6.61 -1.05 -0.89
CA GLY A 63 -5.80 -2.20 -0.48
C GLY A 63 -6.13 -3.46 -1.28
N TYR A 64 -5.12 -4.29 -1.52
CA TYR A 64 -5.22 -5.58 -2.18
C TYR A 64 -4.42 -6.64 -1.42
N ALA A 65 -4.97 -7.84 -1.29
CA ALA A 65 -4.29 -8.97 -0.65
C ALA A 65 -4.54 -10.30 -1.38
N ARG A 66 -3.61 -11.25 -1.19
CA ARG A 66 -3.78 -12.67 -1.54
C ARG A 66 -4.27 -13.43 -0.31
N ALA A 67 -5.05 -14.50 -0.50
CA ALA A 67 -5.67 -15.26 0.61
C ALA A 67 -4.68 -15.83 1.65
N ALA A 68 -3.48 -16.20 1.22
CA ALA A 68 -2.39 -16.69 2.07
C ALA A 68 -1.10 -15.84 1.90
N GLY A 69 -1.25 -14.59 1.45
CA GLY A 69 -0.13 -13.75 1.09
C GLY A 69 0.60 -13.17 2.31
N ASP A 70 1.76 -12.62 2.04
CA ASP A 70 2.65 -11.85 2.92
C ASP A 70 2.95 -10.45 2.36
N THR A 71 2.30 -10.11 1.24
CA THR A 71 2.49 -8.86 0.51
C THR A 71 1.13 -8.18 0.31
N TRP A 72 1.06 -6.90 0.65
CA TRP A 72 -0.03 -6.01 0.28
C TRP A 72 0.23 -5.40 -1.09
N GLY A 73 -0.82 -5.19 -1.88
CA GLY A 73 -0.84 -4.19 -2.94
C GLY A 73 -1.59 -2.95 -2.46
N GLY A 74 -1.06 -1.76 -2.72
CA GLY A 74 -1.68 -0.49 -2.36
C GLY A 74 -1.72 0.44 -3.56
N LEU A 75 -2.92 0.84 -3.99
CA LEU A 75 -3.13 1.88 -5.00
C LEU A 75 -3.51 3.17 -4.28
N PHE A 76 -2.72 4.23 -4.45
CA PHE A 76 -2.95 5.51 -3.76
C PHE A 76 -3.20 6.63 -4.77
N PHE A 77 -4.31 7.33 -4.61
CA PHE A 77 -4.69 8.50 -5.38
C PHE A 77 -4.45 9.76 -4.56
N GLY A 78 -3.34 10.45 -4.81
CA GLY A 78 -3.07 11.78 -4.26
C GLY A 78 -3.49 12.91 -5.21
N LEU A 79 -3.35 14.16 -4.77
CA LEU A 79 -3.59 15.34 -5.62
C LEU A 79 -2.57 15.49 -6.74
N ILE A 80 -1.32 15.08 -6.50
CA ILE A 80 -0.19 15.34 -7.40
C ILE A 80 0.17 14.08 -8.19
N GLU A 81 0.08 12.91 -7.55
CA GLU A 81 0.53 11.65 -8.13
C GLU A 81 -0.39 10.51 -7.68
N THR A 82 -0.63 9.58 -8.61
CA THR A 82 -1.20 8.27 -8.32
C THR A 82 -0.05 7.26 -8.31
N SER A 83 0.04 6.45 -7.26
CA SER A 83 1.09 5.44 -7.11
C SER A 83 0.51 4.06 -6.84
N PHE A 84 1.31 3.04 -7.18
CA PHE A 84 1.10 1.67 -6.77
C PHE A 84 2.31 1.15 -6.04
N ASP A 85 2.04 0.46 -4.92
CA ASP A 85 3.04 -0.07 -4.01
C ASP A 85 2.76 -1.55 -3.73
N PHE A 86 3.78 -2.40 -3.84
CA PHE A 86 3.81 -3.68 -3.15
C PHE A 86 4.56 -3.55 -1.83
N VAL A 87 3.98 -4.08 -0.76
CA VAL A 87 4.51 -3.91 0.60
C VAL A 87 4.63 -5.25 1.32
N THR A 88 5.83 -5.55 1.83
CA THR A 88 6.08 -6.70 2.71
C THR A 88 6.65 -6.23 4.04
N GLN A 89 6.19 -6.84 5.14
CA GLN A 89 6.64 -6.57 6.51
C GLN A 89 7.28 -7.81 7.13
N TRP A 90 8.23 -7.58 8.04
CA TRP A 90 8.86 -8.62 8.86
C TRP A 90 8.74 -8.30 10.34
N ASP A 91 8.81 -9.32 11.20
CA ASP A 91 8.74 -9.18 12.67
C ASP A 91 9.87 -8.31 13.24
N ALA A 92 11.02 -8.28 12.58
CA ALA A 92 12.16 -7.40 12.92
C ALA A 92 11.89 -5.90 12.64
N ALA A 93 10.62 -5.50 12.49
CA ALA A 93 10.20 -4.16 12.12
C ALA A 93 10.84 -3.64 10.81
N ALA A 94 11.16 -4.55 9.88
CA ALA A 94 11.58 -4.15 8.53
C ALA A 94 10.38 -3.97 7.60
N LEU A 95 10.47 -3.02 6.68
CA LEU A 95 9.48 -2.77 5.62
C LEU A 95 10.19 -2.75 4.27
N LEU A 96 9.65 -3.47 3.29
CA LEU A 96 9.99 -3.32 1.89
C LEU A 96 8.77 -2.75 1.18
N THR A 97 8.97 -1.60 0.53
CA THR A 97 8.01 -1.05 -0.41
C THR A 97 8.63 -1.06 -1.82
N THR A 98 7.96 -1.69 -2.78
CA THR A 98 8.32 -1.60 -4.20
C THR A 98 7.24 -0.78 -4.90
N LEU A 99 7.59 0.37 -5.47
CA LEU A 99 6.61 1.31 -6.01
C LEU A 99 6.96 1.85 -7.39
N ASN A 100 5.94 2.29 -8.11
CA ASN A 100 6.05 2.90 -9.45
C ASN A 100 6.16 4.44 -9.42
N ALA A 101 6.35 5.06 -8.25
CA ALA A 101 6.52 6.51 -8.11
C ALA A 101 8.00 6.94 -8.09
N ARG A 102 8.26 8.26 -8.13
CA ARG A 102 9.61 8.86 -7.96
C ARG A 102 9.96 9.07 -6.47
N GLY A 103 11.24 9.36 -6.16
CA GLY A 103 11.68 9.76 -4.80
C GLY A 103 13.07 9.25 -4.35
N THR A 104 13.37 9.38 -3.05
CA THR A 104 14.63 9.03 -2.34
C THR A 104 14.76 7.55 -1.95
N GLY A 105 15.83 6.85 -2.36
CA GLY A 105 15.99 5.37 -2.25
C GLY A 105 15.92 4.74 -0.84
N ASP A 106 16.49 3.55 -0.66
CA ASP A 106 16.49 2.82 0.63
C ASP A 106 16.91 3.72 1.82
N GLU A 107 16.18 3.60 2.94
CA GLU A 107 16.48 4.23 4.23
C GLU A 107 16.80 3.14 5.28
N PRO A 108 17.93 2.42 5.14
CA PRO A 108 18.21 1.22 5.93
C PRO A 108 18.33 1.49 7.44
N ARG A 109 18.63 2.74 7.83
CA ARG A 109 18.72 3.15 9.25
C ARG A 109 17.36 3.13 9.97
N LYS A 110 16.26 3.27 9.22
CA LYS A 110 14.89 3.20 9.76
C LYS A 110 14.23 1.84 9.49
N SER A 111 15.01 0.83 9.10
CA SER A 111 14.50 -0.45 8.61
C SER A 111 13.46 -0.30 7.48
N LEU A 112 13.62 0.74 6.67
CA LEU A 112 12.74 1.08 5.55
C LEU A 112 13.50 0.89 4.23
N TYR A 113 13.09 -0.09 3.44
CA TYR A 113 13.66 -0.42 2.14
C TYR A 113 12.66 -0.06 1.05
N VAL A 114 13.12 0.65 0.02
CA VAL A 114 12.28 1.26 -1.01
C VAL A 114 12.87 1.01 -2.40
N SER A 115 12.27 0.10 -3.16
CA SER A 115 12.62 -0.17 -4.56
C SER A 115 11.72 0.64 -5.49
N ARG A 116 12.28 1.63 -6.20
CA ARG A 116 11.50 2.46 -7.14
C ARG A 116 11.72 2.04 -8.57
N LEU A 117 10.61 1.78 -9.27
CA LEU A 117 10.60 1.31 -10.65
C LEU A 117 9.60 2.14 -11.48
N PRO A 118 9.78 3.47 -11.57
CA PRO A 118 8.79 4.35 -12.22
C PRO A 118 8.62 4.09 -13.72
N HIS A 119 9.60 3.44 -14.36
CA HIS A 119 9.52 3.06 -15.77
C HIS A 119 8.57 1.87 -16.03
N LEU A 120 8.17 1.11 -14.99
CA LEU A 120 7.19 0.03 -15.14
C LEU A 120 5.76 0.56 -15.19
N GLY A 121 5.46 1.62 -14.43
CA GLY A 121 4.14 2.26 -14.42
C GLY A 121 3.00 1.31 -14.00
N PHE A 122 1.77 1.64 -14.39
CA PHE A 122 0.58 0.83 -14.08
C PHE A 122 0.34 -0.33 -15.05
N ALA A 123 0.94 -0.30 -16.25
CA ALA A 123 0.75 -1.36 -17.26
C ALA A 123 1.55 -2.65 -16.97
N LYS A 124 2.47 -2.61 -16.01
CA LYS A 124 3.45 -3.69 -15.75
C LYS A 124 3.46 -4.11 -14.27
N LEU A 125 2.29 -4.23 -13.63
CA LEU A 125 2.22 -4.63 -12.23
C LEU A 125 2.76 -6.05 -11.98
N GLY A 126 2.71 -6.93 -12.97
CA GLY A 126 3.34 -8.25 -12.90
C GLY A 126 4.86 -8.16 -12.75
N GLU A 127 5.53 -7.38 -13.62
CA GLU A 127 6.98 -7.14 -13.54
C GLU A 127 7.35 -6.45 -12.20
N LEU A 128 6.52 -5.52 -11.73
CA LEU A 128 6.72 -4.85 -10.44
C LEU A 128 6.66 -5.85 -9.27
N LEU A 129 5.74 -6.83 -9.33
CA LEU A 129 5.62 -7.89 -8.32
C LEU A 129 6.81 -8.84 -8.36
N GLU A 130 7.33 -9.19 -9.54
CA GLU A 130 8.53 -10.02 -9.70
C GLU A 130 9.75 -9.36 -9.05
N GLN A 131 9.95 -8.05 -9.30
CA GLN A 131 11.02 -7.28 -8.67
C GLN A 131 10.83 -7.21 -7.15
N HIS A 132 9.59 -7.05 -6.68
CA HIS A 132 9.28 -7.11 -5.24
C HIS A 132 9.63 -8.47 -4.64
N ALA A 133 9.26 -9.57 -5.30
CA ALA A 133 9.53 -10.93 -4.83
C ALA A 133 11.03 -11.22 -4.75
N ALA A 134 11.80 -10.84 -5.77
CA ALA A 134 13.26 -11.01 -5.79
C ALA A 134 13.92 -10.22 -4.65
N ARG A 135 13.52 -8.95 -4.44
CA ARG A 135 14.05 -8.15 -3.33
C ARG A 135 13.64 -8.71 -1.97
N ARG A 136 12.39 -9.16 -1.84
CA ARG A 136 11.86 -9.78 -0.63
C ARG A 136 12.68 -11.01 -0.23
N GLU A 137 13.02 -11.89 -1.18
CA GLU A 137 13.88 -13.06 -0.91
C GLU A 137 15.21 -12.66 -0.27
N THR A 138 15.88 -11.64 -0.81
CA THR A 138 17.15 -11.15 -0.23
C THR A 138 17.00 -10.58 1.18
N LEU A 139 15.87 -9.94 1.48
CA LEU A 139 15.62 -9.34 2.79
C LEU A 139 15.15 -10.38 3.81
N THR A 140 14.42 -11.41 3.39
CA THR A 140 14.01 -12.55 4.23
C THR A 140 15.22 -13.28 4.82
N ALA A 141 16.31 -13.42 4.06
CA ALA A 141 17.55 -13.98 4.60
C ALA A 141 18.13 -13.18 5.79
N ARG A 142 17.82 -11.88 5.86
CA ARG A 142 18.30 -10.97 6.91
C ARG A 142 17.31 -10.79 8.06
N PHE A 143 16.01 -10.75 7.76
CA PHE A 143 14.96 -10.35 8.71
C PHE A 143 14.02 -11.49 9.11
N GLY A 144 14.25 -12.71 8.62
CA GLY A 144 13.41 -13.87 8.87
C GLY A 144 12.20 -13.93 7.96
N ALA A 145 11.19 -14.71 8.35
CA ALA A 145 9.98 -14.89 7.57
C ALA A 145 9.14 -13.60 7.52
N PRO A 146 8.55 -13.26 6.36
CA PRO A 146 7.55 -12.21 6.26
C PRO A 146 6.32 -12.46 7.15
N ILE A 147 5.68 -11.38 7.59
CA ILE A 147 4.41 -11.43 8.32
C ILE A 147 3.28 -11.69 7.32
N ALA A 148 2.49 -12.73 7.57
CA ALA A 148 1.31 -13.02 6.77
C ALA A 148 0.28 -11.88 6.85
N VAL A 149 -0.31 -11.51 5.72
CA VAL A 149 -1.35 -10.49 5.65
C VAL A 149 -2.72 -11.10 5.90
N LYS A 150 -3.51 -10.49 6.78
CA LYS A 150 -4.94 -10.82 6.92
C LYS A 150 -5.70 -10.04 5.86
N PRO A 151 -6.42 -10.68 4.90
CA PRO A 151 -7.03 -10.00 3.75
C PRO A 151 -8.31 -9.23 4.14
N THR A 152 -8.16 -8.22 5.00
CA THR A 152 -9.25 -7.39 5.53
C THR A 152 -8.87 -5.91 5.44
N LEU A 153 -9.88 -5.04 5.29
CA LEU A 153 -9.64 -3.60 5.26
C LEU A 153 -8.99 -3.08 6.55
N GLN A 154 -9.37 -3.65 7.70
CA GLN A 154 -8.80 -3.31 9.00
C GLN A 154 -7.29 -3.54 9.04
N ALA A 155 -6.85 -4.74 8.66
CA ALA A 155 -5.43 -5.09 8.67
C ALA A 155 -4.62 -4.26 7.65
N PHE A 156 -5.24 -3.87 6.53
CA PHE A 156 -4.61 -2.95 5.59
C PHE A 156 -4.47 -1.54 6.19
N ALA A 157 -5.49 -1.02 6.87
CA ALA A 157 -5.43 0.27 7.57
C ALA A 157 -4.32 0.29 8.64
N GLU A 158 -4.20 -0.77 9.44
CA GLU A 158 -3.12 -0.94 10.43
C GLU A 158 -1.73 -0.97 9.76
N ALA A 159 -1.60 -1.65 8.61
CA ALA A 159 -0.35 -1.71 7.86
C ALA A 159 0.05 -0.34 7.28
N VAL A 160 -0.92 0.43 6.77
CA VAL A 160 -0.72 1.81 6.29
C VAL A 160 -0.29 2.73 7.43
N ASP A 161 -0.99 2.72 8.57
CA ASP A 161 -0.63 3.55 9.74
C ASP A 161 0.80 3.25 10.22
N ARG A 162 1.17 1.96 10.28
CA ARG A 162 2.52 1.55 10.65
C ARG A 162 3.57 2.05 9.66
N GLY A 163 3.29 1.94 8.35
CA GLY A 163 4.17 2.45 7.31
C GLY A 163 4.40 3.96 7.43
N ILE A 164 3.33 4.72 7.62
CA ILE A 164 3.39 6.18 7.83
C ILE A 164 4.15 6.50 9.14
N ALA A 165 3.86 5.80 10.24
CA ALA A 165 4.50 6.03 11.53
C ALA A 165 6.01 5.87 11.42
N ARG A 166 6.47 4.81 10.73
CA ARG A 166 7.90 4.54 10.47
C ARG A 166 8.56 5.64 9.66
N GLN A 167 7.92 6.08 8.56
CA GLN A 167 8.43 7.18 7.74
C GLN A 167 8.57 8.49 8.54
N LEU A 168 7.63 8.75 9.45
CA LEU A 168 7.62 9.93 10.33
C LEU A 168 8.51 9.78 11.58
N GLY A 169 9.13 8.62 11.82
CA GLY A 169 9.94 8.37 13.02
C GLY A 169 9.13 8.30 14.32
N LYS A 170 7.89 7.80 14.25
CA LYS A 170 6.93 7.71 15.37
C LYS A 170 6.66 6.28 15.84
N GLU A 171 7.56 5.35 15.57
CA GLU A 171 7.40 3.95 16.01
C GLU A 171 7.68 3.75 17.49
#